data_AF-A0A1J3JVR8-F1
#
_entry.id   AF-A0A1J3JVR8-F1
#
_cell.length_a   1.000
_cell.length_b   1.000
_cell.length_c   1.000
_cell.angle_alpha   90.00
_cell.angle_beta   90.00
_cell.angle_gamma   90.00
#
_symmetry.space_group_name_H-M   'P 1'
#
loop_
_entity.id
_entity.type
_entity.pdbx_description
1 polymer ?
#
loop_
_entity_poly.entity_id
_entity_poly.type
_entity_poly.pdbx_seq_one_letter_code
_entity_poly.pdbx_strand_id
1 'polypeptide(L)'
;DEGDMTYSCVHCGAKFWYGERINRKRKSRNPTFTLCCMQGQIQLPLLKEPPPLIKKLLFSDNDSSRHYQKHIRPYNMLFSMPSLGGKVDHSIKKGKGPNMFQLHGENYHLMGSMVPKPGDYAKFYQMYIVDSENELDNRLNFLR
;
A
#
# COMPACT_ATOMS: atom_id res chain seq x y z
N ASP A 1 -7.16 11.49 -19.54
CA ASP A 1 -7.87 10.33 -19.01
C ASP A 1 -7.74 9.22 -20.05
N GLU A 2 -7.26 8.04 -19.65
CA GLU A 2 -7.08 6.86 -20.52
C GLU A 2 -8.35 6.01 -20.61
N GLY A 3 -9.42 6.40 -19.91
CA GLY A 3 -10.71 5.72 -19.89
C GLY A 3 -10.73 4.50 -18.95
N ASP A 4 -11.80 3.71 -19.06
CA ASP A 4 -11.98 2.54 -18.20
C ASP A 4 -11.08 1.37 -18.62
N MET A 5 -10.64 0.63 -17.61
CA MET A 5 -9.83 -0.59 -17.74
C MET A 5 -10.70 -1.77 -18.26
N THR A 6 -11.11 -1.69 -19.52
CA THR A 6 -12.08 -2.60 -20.15
C THR A 6 -11.42 -3.73 -20.94
N TYR A 7 -10.18 -3.54 -21.39
CA TYR A 7 -9.45 -4.53 -22.19
C TYR A 7 -8.93 -5.66 -21.31
N SER A 8 -8.85 -6.86 -21.87
CA SER A 8 -8.41 -8.05 -21.14
C SER A 8 -7.36 -8.79 -21.94
N CYS A 9 -6.32 -9.30 -21.26
CA CYS A 9 -5.34 -10.18 -21.87
C CYS A 9 -6.01 -11.50 -22.30
N VAL A 10 -5.78 -11.94 -23.54
CA VAL A 10 -6.36 -13.17 -24.09
C VAL A 10 -5.85 -14.45 -23.41
N HIS A 11 -4.71 -14.39 -22.73
CA HIS A 11 -4.08 -15.57 -22.11
C HIS A 11 -4.45 -15.75 -20.63
N CYS A 12 -4.48 -14.66 -19.85
CA CYS A 12 -4.71 -14.74 -18.40
C CYS A 12 -5.90 -13.91 -17.89
N GLY A 13 -6.60 -13.18 -18.77
CA GLY A 13 -7.77 -12.37 -18.39
C GLY A 13 -7.45 -11.10 -17.59
N ALA A 14 -6.17 -10.80 -17.32
CA ALA A 14 -5.77 -9.57 -16.64
C ALA A 14 -6.30 -8.33 -17.40
N LYS A 15 -6.81 -7.35 -16.64
CA LYS A 15 -7.43 -6.13 -17.17
C LYS A 15 -6.38 -5.06 -17.47
N PHE A 16 -6.59 -4.31 -18.55
CA PHE A 16 -5.66 -3.29 -19.06
C PHE A 16 -6.40 -2.07 -19.59
N TRP A 17 -5.72 -0.93 -19.59
CA TRP A 17 -6.08 0.23 -20.40
C TRP A 17 -5.64 0.03 -21.84
N TYR A 18 -6.36 0.60 -22.80
CA TYR A 18 -6.00 0.50 -24.21
C TYR A 18 -4.60 1.03 -24.53
N GLY A 19 -4.16 2.06 -23.79
CA GLY A 19 -2.84 2.67 -23.91
C GLY A 19 -1.67 1.73 -23.56
N GLU A 20 -1.90 0.72 -22.74
CA GLU A 20 -0.87 -0.22 -22.26
C GLU A 20 -0.50 -1.31 -23.28
N ARG A 21 -1.18 -1.34 -24.42
CA ARG A 21 -0.90 -2.31 -25.48
C ARG A 21 0.50 -2.09 -26.07
N ILE A 22 1.20 -3.19 -26.36
CA ILE A 22 2.52 -3.13 -27.01
C ILE A 22 2.41 -2.88 -28.52
N ASN A 23 1.29 -3.26 -29.14
CA ASN A 23 1.06 -3.03 -30.56
C ASN A 23 0.54 -1.61 -30.81
N ARG A 24 1.48 -0.66 -30.83
CA ARG A 24 1.23 0.79 -30.94
C ARG A 24 0.70 1.28 -32.30
N LYS A 25 0.28 0.39 -33.20
CA LYS A 25 -0.45 0.79 -34.42
C LYS A 25 -1.69 1.60 -34.02
N ARG A 26 -2.02 2.63 -34.80
CA ARG A 26 -3.25 3.42 -34.61
C ARG A 26 -4.46 2.47 -34.73
N LYS A 27 -5.30 2.42 -33.70
CA LYS A 27 -6.53 1.60 -33.64
C LYS A 27 -6.30 0.10 -33.89
N SER A 28 -5.50 -0.55 -33.03
CA SER A 28 -5.39 -2.01 -33.05
C SER A 28 -6.72 -2.63 -32.62
N ARG A 29 -7.35 -3.40 -33.53
CA ARG A 29 -8.56 -4.18 -33.21
C ARG A 29 -8.30 -5.22 -32.12
N ASN A 30 -7.09 -5.79 -32.09
CA ASN A 30 -6.69 -6.82 -31.15
C ASN A 30 -5.49 -6.31 -30.33
N PRO A 31 -5.71 -5.50 -29.27
CA PRO A 31 -4.63 -5.01 -28.44
C PRO A 31 -3.93 -6.17 -27.74
N THR A 32 -2.59 -6.15 -27.75
CA THR A 32 -1.74 -7.18 -27.14
C THR A 32 -1.03 -6.60 -25.93
N PHE A 33 -0.96 -7.37 -24.84
CA PHE A 33 -0.39 -6.94 -23.56
C PHE A 33 0.66 -7.96 -23.07
N THR A 34 1.76 -7.46 -22.50
CA THR A 34 2.86 -8.30 -21.99
C THR A 34 3.07 -8.19 -20.49
N LEU A 35 2.57 -7.13 -19.84
CA LEU A 35 2.81 -6.82 -18.42
C LEU A 35 2.16 -7.79 -17.42
N CYS A 36 1.34 -8.74 -17.88
CA CYS A 36 0.73 -9.77 -17.04
C CYS A 36 1.45 -11.11 -17.16
N CYS A 37 1.13 -11.89 -18.19
CA CYS A 37 1.59 -13.26 -18.38
C CYS A 37 2.66 -13.39 -19.47
N MET A 38 3.28 -12.29 -19.90
CA MET A 38 4.22 -12.27 -21.02
C MET A 38 3.67 -12.99 -22.27
N GLN A 39 2.43 -12.65 -22.67
CA GLN A 39 1.72 -13.30 -23.79
C GLN A 39 1.56 -14.83 -23.61
N GLY A 40 1.30 -15.27 -22.38
CA GLY A 40 1.08 -16.67 -22.04
C GLY A 40 2.35 -17.48 -21.76
N GLN A 41 3.53 -16.85 -21.75
CA GLN A 41 4.78 -17.52 -21.39
C GLN A 41 4.85 -17.89 -19.91
N ILE A 42 4.16 -17.15 -19.04
CA ILE A 42 4.08 -17.45 -17.62
C ILE A 42 2.62 -17.61 -17.18
N GLN A 43 2.36 -18.62 -16.37
CA GLN A 43 1.08 -18.78 -15.69
C GLN A 43 1.17 -18.11 -14.32
N LEU A 44 0.52 -16.96 -14.18
CA LEU A 44 0.42 -16.30 -12.88
C LEU A 44 -0.55 -17.07 -11.99
N PRO A 45 -0.18 -17.41 -10.74
CA PRO A 45 -1.13 -17.99 -9.80
C PRO A 45 -2.23 -16.97 -9.49
N LEU A 46 -3.45 -17.45 -9.27
CA LEU A 46 -4.53 -16.61 -8.79
C LEU A 46 -4.16 -16.03 -7.42
N LEU A 47 -4.58 -14.78 -7.19
CA LEU A 47 -4.42 -14.14 -5.88
C LEU A 47 -5.10 -15.01 -4.82
N LYS A 48 -4.37 -15.28 -3.74
CA LYS A 48 -4.96 -15.95 -2.57
C LYS A 48 -6.05 -15.05 -2.00
N GLU A 49 -7.17 -15.67 -1.66
CA GLU A 49 -8.23 -14.99 -0.94
C GLU A 49 -7.70 -14.46 0.40
N PRO A 50 -8.01 -13.20 0.76
CA PRO A 50 -7.62 -12.67 2.05
C PRO A 50 -8.32 -13.46 3.18
N PRO A 51 -7.71 -13.52 4.38
CA PRO A 51 -8.34 -14.12 5.55
C PRO A 51 -9.76 -13.58 5.77
N PRO A 52 -10.72 -14.39 6.26
CA PRO A 52 -12.13 -14.02 6.32
C PRO A 52 -12.42 -12.68 7.00
N LEU A 53 -11.69 -12.36 8.07
CA LEU A 53 -11.80 -11.09 8.78
C LEU A 53 -11.40 -9.91 7.88
N ILE A 54 -10.25 -10.00 7.22
CA ILE A 54 -9.74 -8.95 6.33
C ILE A 54 -10.66 -8.80 5.12
N LYS A 55 -11.15 -9.92 4.54
CA LYS A 55 -12.15 -9.89 3.47
C LYS A 55 -13.41 -9.15 3.89
N LYS A 56 -13.92 -9.43 5.09
CA LYS A 56 -15.10 -8.76 5.65
C LYS A 56 -14.85 -7.25 5.80
N LEU A 57 -13.72 -6.87 6.39
CA LEU A 57 -13.36 -5.46 6.59
C LEU A 57 -13.17 -4.70 5.27
N LEU A 58 -12.61 -5.34 4.24
CA LEU A 58 -12.35 -4.74 2.94
C LEU A 58 -13.61 -4.54 2.08
N PHE A 59 -14.58 -5.47 2.14
CA PHE A 59 -15.67 -5.53 1.15
C PHE A 59 -17.08 -5.45 1.73
N SER A 60 -17.25 -5.48 3.06
CA SER A 60 -18.58 -5.31 3.68
C SER A 60 -18.93 -3.84 3.90
N ASP A 61 -20.21 -3.57 4.16
CA ASP A 61 -20.74 -2.21 4.40
C ASP A 61 -21.31 -2.02 5.82
N ASN A 62 -20.62 -2.54 6.82
CA ASN A 62 -20.90 -2.24 8.23
C ASN A 62 -19.98 -1.13 8.74
N ASP A 63 -20.30 -0.53 9.89
CA ASP A 63 -19.54 0.59 10.46
C ASP A 63 -18.05 0.27 10.64
N SER A 64 -17.73 -0.92 11.13
CA SER A 64 -16.33 -1.37 11.30
C SER A 64 -15.59 -1.47 9.96
N SER A 65 -16.26 -1.92 8.90
CA SER A 65 -15.69 -2.07 7.56
C SER A 65 -15.48 -0.71 6.91
N ARG A 66 -16.46 0.21 7.02
CA ARG A 66 -16.30 1.61 6.57
C ARG A 66 -15.17 2.32 7.31
N HIS A 67 -15.07 2.13 8.62
CA HIS A 67 -13.97 2.66 9.41
C HIS A 67 -12.62 2.10 8.93
N TYR A 68 -12.52 0.78 8.75
CA TYR A 68 -11.30 0.14 8.27
C TYR A 68 -10.92 0.61 6.86
N GLN A 69 -11.85 0.64 5.91
CA GLN A 69 -11.59 1.09 4.54
C GLN A 69 -11.11 2.55 4.50
N LYS A 70 -11.73 3.42 5.31
CA LYS A 70 -11.31 4.83 5.45
C LYS A 70 -9.91 4.97 6.06
N HIS A 71 -9.52 4.07 6.96
CA HIS A 71 -8.26 4.14 7.72
C HIS A 71 -7.28 3.01 7.39
N ILE A 72 -7.39 2.37 6.22
CA ILE A 72 -6.57 1.19 5.89
C ILE A 72 -5.07 1.50 5.87
N ARG A 73 -4.69 2.73 5.50
CA ARG A 73 -3.30 3.19 5.49
C ARG A 73 -2.70 3.20 6.91
N PRO A 74 -3.26 3.92 7.90
CA PRO A 74 -2.70 3.89 9.25
C PRO A 74 -2.73 2.49 9.87
N TYR A 75 -3.75 1.65 9.59
CA TYR A 75 -3.71 0.24 10.01
C TYR A 75 -2.49 -0.49 9.44
N ASN A 76 -2.20 -0.37 8.13
CA ASN A 76 -1.03 -1.02 7.53
C ASN A 76 0.29 -0.43 8.03
N MET A 77 0.35 0.88 8.32
CA MET A 77 1.54 1.54 8.86
C MET A 77 1.85 1.12 10.29
N LEU A 78 0.84 0.79 11.08
CA LEU A 78 1.01 0.29 12.45
C LEU A 78 1.84 -1.01 12.49
N PHE A 79 1.71 -1.84 11.46
CA PHE A 79 2.47 -3.09 11.33
C PHE A 79 3.76 -2.93 10.51
N SER A 80 4.09 -1.71 10.07
CA SER A 80 5.34 -1.47 9.34
C SER A 80 6.50 -1.39 10.34
N MET A 81 7.47 -2.30 10.20
CA MET A 81 8.68 -2.34 11.02
C MET A 81 9.64 -1.15 10.81
N PRO A 82 9.82 -0.59 9.60
CA PRO A 82 10.78 0.49 9.39
C PRO A 82 10.16 1.87 9.61
N SER A 83 10.76 2.67 10.50
CA SER A 83 10.59 4.13 10.46
C SER A 83 11.48 4.74 9.39
N LEU A 84 10.90 5.52 8.48
CA LEU A 84 11.65 6.31 7.51
C LEU A 84 12.15 7.59 8.19
N GLY A 85 13.47 7.77 8.27
CA GLY A 85 14.10 9.00 8.77
C GLY A 85 14.54 9.89 7.61
N GLY A 86 14.22 11.18 7.66
CA GLY A 86 14.66 12.15 6.66
C GLY A 86 14.27 13.58 7.02
N LYS A 87 14.96 14.57 6.44
CA LYS A 87 14.55 15.98 6.55
C LYS A 87 13.37 16.19 5.60
N VAL A 88 12.18 16.37 6.18
CA VAL A 88 10.98 16.71 5.41
C VAL A 88 10.99 18.20 5.15
N ASP A 89 11.05 18.59 3.87
CA ASP A 89 10.81 19.97 3.49
C ASP A 89 9.30 20.21 3.33
N HIS A 90 8.77 21.11 4.16
CA HIS A 90 7.38 21.55 4.14
C HIS A 90 7.17 22.85 3.34
N SER A 91 8.22 23.39 2.71
CA SER A 91 8.16 24.63 1.93
C SER A 91 7.32 24.49 0.64
N ILE A 92 7.00 23.25 0.24
CA ILE A 92 6.23 22.99 -0.97
C ILE A 92 4.80 23.49 -0.81
N LYS A 93 4.45 24.46 -1.66
CA LYS A 93 3.09 24.99 -1.74
C LYS A 93 2.14 23.89 -2.19
N LYS A 94 1.04 23.74 -1.44
CA LYS A 94 -0.04 22.81 -1.76
C LYS A 94 -0.64 23.16 -3.13
N GLY A 95 -0.41 22.29 -4.11
CA GLY A 95 -0.98 22.39 -5.45
C GLY A 95 -2.40 21.84 -5.52
N LYS A 96 -2.97 21.77 -6.74
CA LYS A 96 -4.19 21.00 -7.02
C LYS A 96 -3.84 19.51 -7.11
N GLY A 97 -3.64 18.86 -5.97
CA GLY A 97 -3.30 17.44 -5.89
C GLY A 97 -3.13 16.94 -4.45
N PRO A 98 -2.80 15.65 -4.27
CA PRO A 98 -2.46 15.10 -2.95
C PRO A 98 -1.34 15.91 -2.29
N ASN A 99 -1.33 16.00 -0.96
CA ASN A 99 -0.25 16.67 -0.24
C ASN A 99 1.09 16.03 -0.62
N MET A 100 1.98 16.84 -1.18
CA MET A 100 3.33 16.43 -1.53
C MET A 100 4.26 16.91 -0.42
N PHE A 101 5.25 16.09 -0.08
CA PHE A 101 6.39 16.48 0.73
C PHE A 101 7.65 16.04 -0.02
N GLN A 102 8.72 16.79 0.15
CA GLN A 102 10.00 16.45 -0.47
C GLN A 102 10.98 16.01 0.60
N LEU A 103 11.55 14.83 0.37
CA LEU A 103 12.65 14.30 1.15
C LEU A 103 13.95 14.65 0.42
N HIS A 104 14.88 15.27 1.14
CA HIS A 104 16.20 15.60 0.63
C HIS A 104 17.28 14.75 1.30
N GLY A 105 18.30 14.38 0.51
CA GLY A 105 19.47 13.66 0.97
C GLY A 105 19.32 12.14 0.91
N GLU A 106 20.17 11.44 1.65
CA GLU A 106 20.14 9.99 1.77
C GLU A 106 19.06 9.56 2.77
N ASN A 107 18.20 8.64 2.33
CA ASN A 107 17.19 8.05 3.19
C ASN A 107 17.80 6.83 3.88
N TYR A 108 17.86 6.87 5.21
CA TYR A 108 18.36 5.76 6.01
C TYR A 108 17.19 5.06 6.69
N HIS A 109 17.26 3.72 6.74
CA HIS A 109 16.46 2.97 7.70
C HIS A 109 16.99 3.31 9.09
N LEU A 110 16.24 4.12 9.83
CA LEU A 110 16.60 4.44 11.21
C LEU A 110 16.09 3.30 12.10
N MET A 111 16.97 2.36 12.42
CA MET A 111 16.70 1.42 13.50
C MET A 111 17.00 2.14 14.81
N GLY A 112 15.95 2.61 15.48
CA GLY A 112 16.08 3.18 16.83
C GLY A 112 16.59 2.15 17.85
N SER A 113 16.76 2.57 19.10
CA SER A 113 17.05 1.65 20.21
C SER A 113 16.05 0.48 20.23
N MET A 114 16.51 -0.75 20.51
CA MET A 114 15.60 -1.90 20.61
C MET A 114 14.64 -1.81 21.80
N VAL A 115 15.01 -1.04 22.82
CA VAL A 115 14.17 -0.72 23.97
C VAL A 115 13.85 0.78 24.00
N PRO A 116 12.66 1.18 24.49
CA PRO A 116 12.30 2.57 24.72
C PRO A 116 13.30 3.20 25.68
N LYS A 117 13.56 4.50 25.48
CA LYS A 117 14.35 5.26 26.46
C LYS A 117 13.53 5.42 27.75
N PRO A 118 14.17 5.64 28.91
CA PRO A 118 13.45 5.91 30.14
C PRO A 118 12.43 7.06 29.98
N GLY A 119 11.15 6.80 30.25
CA GLY A 119 10.06 7.77 30.11
C GLY A 119 9.42 7.87 28.72
N ASP A 120 9.95 7.17 27.71
CA ASP A 120 9.36 7.10 26.37
C ASP A 120 8.46 5.85 26.20
N TYR A 121 7.45 5.97 25.31
CA TYR A 121 6.64 4.83 24.88
C TYR A 121 7.31 4.01 23.77
N ALA A 122 7.02 2.72 23.73
CA ALA A 122 7.47 1.83 22.64
C ALA A 122 6.85 2.24 21.28
N LYS A 123 7.70 2.27 20.24
CA LYS A 123 7.32 2.66 18.88
C LYS A 123 7.88 1.69 17.84
N PHE A 124 7.19 1.54 16.72
CA PHE A 124 7.61 0.72 15.58
C PHE A 124 7.98 -0.71 16.03
N TYR A 125 9.19 -1.17 15.71
CA TYR A 125 9.69 -2.50 16.08
C TYR A 125 9.75 -2.75 17.60
N GLN A 126 9.90 -1.72 18.44
CA GLN A 126 9.96 -1.88 19.91
C GLN A 126 8.67 -2.49 20.48
N MET A 127 7.53 -2.28 19.81
CA MET A 127 6.23 -2.84 20.22
C MET A 127 6.23 -4.37 20.25
N TYR A 128 7.06 -5.00 19.41
CA TYR A 128 7.17 -6.45 19.32
C TYR A 128 8.17 -7.07 20.31
N ILE A 129 8.95 -6.26 21.04
CA ILE A 129 10.01 -6.72 21.94
C ILE A 129 9.68 -6.47 23.42
N VAL A 130 9.13 -5.29 23.74
CA VAL A 130 9.11 -4.78 25.12
C VAL A 130 7.98 -5.36 25.94
N ASP A 131 6.81 -5.55 25.34
CA ASP A 131 5.66 -6.13 26.03
C ASP A 131 4.59 -6.58 25.03
N SER A 132 4.36 -7.90 24.94
CA SER A 132 3.29 -8.47 24.13
C SER A 132 1.90 -8.26 24.74
N GLU A 133 1.79 -8.08 26.07
CA GLU A 133 0.50 -7.96 26.76
C GLU A 133 -0.12 -6.57 26.52
N ASN A 134 0.69 -5.51 26.56
CA ASN A 134 0.23 -4.13 26.33
C ASN A 134 0.40 -3.65 24.88
N GLU A 135 0.87 -4.51 23.96
CA GLU A 135 1.13 -4.15 22.56
C GLU A 135 -0.11 -3.55 21.88
N LEU A 136 -1.29 -4.12 22.16
CA LEU A 136 -2.54 -3.76 21.52
C LEU A 136 -3.01 -2.36 21.94
N ASP A 137 -2.94 -2.06 23.23
CA ASP A 137 -3.28 -0.73 23.77
C ASP A 137 -2.30 0.33 23.29
N ASN A 138 -1.00 0.01 23.28
CA ASN A 138 0.04 0.89 22.76
C ASN A 138 -0.22 1.23 21.29
N ARG A 139 -0.58 0.24 20.47
CA ARG A 139 -0.91 0.42 19.05
C ARG A 139 -2.17 1.25 18.82
N LEU A 140 -3.21 1.02 19.60
CA LEU A 140 -4.47 1.76 19.49
C LEU A 140 -4.29 3.25 19.80
N ASN A 141 -3.36 3.61 20.69
CA ASN A 141 -3.04 5.01 20.96
C ASN A 141 -2.47 5.76 19.75
N PHE A 142 -1.85 5.08 18.78
CA PHE A 142 -1.36 5.70 17.54
C PHE A 142 -2.42 5.82 16.43
N LEU A 143 -3.58 5.18 16.61
CA LEU A 143 -4.69 5.22 15.65
C LEU A 143 -5.76 6.27 16.01
N ARG A 144 -5.64 6.93 17.18
CA ARG A 144 -6.48 8.05 17.59
C ARG A 144 -6.01 9.35 16.95
#